data_AF-A0A814HF53-F1
#
_entry.id   AF-A0A814HF53-F1
#
_cell.length_a   1.000
_cell.length_b   1.000
_cell.length_c   1.000
_cell.angle_alpha   90.00
_cell.angle_beta   90.00
_cell.angle_gamma   90.00
#
_symmetry.space_group_name_H-M   'P 1'
#
loop_
_entity.id
_entity.type
_entity.pdbx_description
1 polymer ?
#
loop_
_entity_poly.entity_id
_entity_poly.type
_entity_poly.pdbx_seq_one_letter_code
_entity_poly.pdbx_strand_id
1 'polypeptide(L)'
;MDFSKFFDDEFNVIDWLNQAFRLQKESNQNIDNYTGTLITKLQMYIQEMNNSIEETSQQAVQQFPRVLREIDVLRHEATLLQEQMRTVRGDIQKVNQDTADGMRNLIQLDSVKNRIQSASKALQEADNWVTLSAQIEDTFESKDTVQIATKLIAMQQSLKILTDVPDYADRVNRLELLKNRLEALISPAVVVAFNTQDVEMARSFAQVFQSMDRAQQLEDLYVTSVKTRLDARIKEIIDSTNGEHESIFIAIYDYLLNVWQDEIRWSTKIFNHPNRVTLSIILNGLKIFHSKYKNQFNTELQRQQTISSKNRLDILIACKRVSYRKVKKRKRKRKLKVPS
;
A
#
# COMPACT_ATOMS: atom_id res chain seq x y z
N MET A 1 95.16 -5.51 22.47
CA MET A 1 95.24 -5.93 21.05
C MET A 1 93.86 -6.42 20.68
N ASP A 2 93.26 -5.81 19.68
CA ASP A 2 91.96 -6.20 19.15
C ASP A 2 92.20 -7.21 18.01
N PHE A 3 91.73 -8.43 18.21
CA PHE A 3 91.91 -9.57 17.29
C PHE A 3 90.71 -9.75 16.35
N SER A 4 89.72 -8.86 16.41
CA SER A 4 88.58 -8.82 15.48
C SER A 4 89.03 -8.64 14.02
N LYS A 5 90.22 -8.03 13.80
CA LYS A 5 90.83 -7.86 12.48
C LYS A 5 91.16 -9.19 11.75
N PHE A 6 91.27 -10.32 12.46
CA PHE A 6 91.49 -11.61 11.80
C PHE A 6 90.26 -12.16 11.09
N PHE A 7 89.07 -11.63 11.38
CA PHE A 7 87.82 -12.02 10.74
C PHE A 7 87.50 -11.17 9.49
N ASP A 8 88.37 -10.22 9.14
CA ASP A 8 88.24 -9.36 7.98
C ASP A 8 88.81 -10.04 6.73
N ASP A 9 88.08 -10.01 5.61
CA ASP A 9 88.46 -10.67 4.36
C ASP A 9 89.72 -10.06 3.72
N GLU A 10 90.06 -8.81 4.07
CA GLU A 10 91.27 -8.09 3.61
C GLU A 10 92.45 -8.15 4.61
N PHE A 11 92.45 -9.11 5.54
CA PHE A 11 93.46 -9.18 6.59
C PHE A 11 94.90 -9.35 6.04
N ASN A 12 95.74 -8.32 6.22
CA ASN A 12 97.16 -8.37 5.91
C ASN A 12 98.02 -8.66 7.15
N VAL A 13 98.53 -9.88 7.21
CA VAL A 13 99.41 -10.41 8.28
C VAL A 13 100.66 -9.52 8.48
N ILE A 14 101.22 -9.00 7.39
CA ILE A 14 102.46 -8.21 7.41
C ILE A 14 102.21 -6.83 8.03
N ASP A 15 101.12 -6.17 7.64
CA ASP A 15 100.75 -4.87 8.21
C ASP A 15 100.36 -4.99 9.68
N TRP A 16 99.69 -6.08 10.05
CA TRP A 16 99.36 -6.39 11.43
C TRP A 16 100.59 -6.65 12.30
N LEU A 17 101.53 -7.50 11.85
CA LEU A 17 102.81 -7.74 12.52
C LEU A 17 103.59 -6.43 12.69
N ASN A 18 103.70 -5.65 11.62
CA ASN A 18 104.39 -4.37 11.65
C ASN A 18 103.74 -3.38 12.63
N GLN A 19 102.41 -3.34 12.75
CA GLN A 19 101.71 -2.52 13.75
C GLN A 19 101.94 -3.05 15.19
N ALA A 20 101.88 -4.36 15.40
CA ALA A 20 102.09 -5.01 16.70
C ALA A 20 103.51 -4.74 17.25
N PHE A 21 104.54 -4.85 16.41
CA PHE A 21 105.92 -4.55 16.80
C PHE A 21 106.22 -3.06 16.89
N ARG A 22 105.53 -2.19 16.13
CA ARG A 22 105.66 -0.72 16.26
C ARG A 22 105.17 -0.21 17.61
N LEU A 23 104.04 -0.73 18.11
CA LEU A 23 103.49 -0.39 19.43
C LEU A 23 104.43 -0.77 20.59
N GLN A 24 105.37 -1.69 20.35
CA GLN A 24 106.26 -2.20 21.38
C GLN A 24 107.64 -1.52 21.39
N LYS A 25 108.05 -0.90 20.28
CA LYS A 25 109.32 -0.16 20.16
C LYS A 25 109.47 0.96 21.21
N GLU A 26 108.37 1.41 21.79
CA GLU A 26 108.30 2.39 22.88
C GLU A 26 108.59 1.81 24.28
N SER A 27 108.64 0.49 24.45
CA SER A 27 108.68 -0.18 25.77
C SER A 27 109.99 -0.92 26.12
N ASN A 28 111.02 -0.84 25.25
CA ASN A 28 112.40 -1.31 25.50
C ASN A 28 112.55 -2.78 26.02
N GLN A 29 111.56 -3.64 25.80
CA GLN A 29 111.65 -5.07 26.10
C GLN A 29 112.38 -5.83 24.97
N ASN A 30 113.14 -6.88 25.31
CA ASN A 30 113.78 -7.76 24.33
C ASN A 30 112.74 -8.28 23.32
N ILE A 31 112.98 -8.00 22.04
CA ILE A 31 112.08 -8.33 20.92
C ILE A 31 111.76 -9.82 20.89
N ASP A 32 112.73 -10.67 21.23
CA ASP A 32 112.58 -12.12 21.27
C ASP A 32 111.60 -12.58 22.37
N ASN A 33 111.64 -11.96 23.55
CA ASN A 33 110.75 -12.30 24.66
C ASN A 33 109.28 -11.95 24.35
N TYR A 34 109.06 -10.83 23.66
CA TYR A 34 107.73 -10.44 23.23
C TYR A 34 107.22 -11.24 22.06
N THR A 35 108.09 -11.53 21.08
CA THR A 35 107.74 -12.44 19.98
C THR A 35 107.33 -13.80 20.52
N GLY A 36 108.07 -14.33 21.49
CA GLY A 36 107.69 -15.54 22.23
C GLY A 36 106.32 -15.40 22.92
N THR A 37 106.08 -14.30 23.64
CA THR A 37 104.80 -14.04 24.32
C THR A 37 103.62 -13.89 23.34
N LEU A 38 103.83 -13.25 22.19
CA LEU A 38 102.82 -13.08 21.14
C LEU A 38 102.49 -14.41 20.47
N ILE A 39 103.51 -15.21 20.16
CA ILE A 39 103.33 -16.57 19.63
C ILE A 39 102.52 -17.42 20.63
N THR A 40 102.88 -17.40 21.91
CA THR A 40 102.14 -18.15 22.94
C THR A 40 100.68 -17.69 23.05
N LYS A 41 100.42 -16.37 22.95
CA LYS A 41 99.04 -15.84 22.94
C LYS A 41 98.27 -16.28 21.71
N LEU A 42 98.86 -16.17 20.51
CA LEU A 42 98.22 -16.65 19.27
C LEU A 42 97.95 -18.16 19.32
N GLN A 43 98.89 -18.95 19.88
CA GLN A 43 98.70 -20.39 20.09
C GLN A 43 97.53 -20.68 21.05
N MET A 44 97.42 -19.94 22.16
CA MET A 44 96.27 -20.06 23.07
C MET A 44 94.96 -19.69 22.38
N TYR A 45 94.92 -18.62 21.58
CA TYR A 45 93.73 -18.24 20.81
C TYR A 45 93.35 -19.28 19.75
N ILE A 46 94.32 -19.84 19.03
CA ILE A 46 94.08 -20.94 18.09
C ILE A 46 93.48 -22.13 18.84
N GLN A 47 94.00 -22.46 20.03
CA GLN A 47 93.47 -23.54 20.84
C GLN A 47 92.05 -23.25 21.34
N GLU A 48 91.78 -22.05 21.86
CA GLU A 48 90.46 -21.62 22.33
C GLU A 48 89.44 -21.60 21.18
N MET A 49 89.82 -21.10 20.00
CA MET A 49 88.96 -21.09 18.82
C MET A 49 88.66 -22.51 18.34
N ASN A 50 89.68 -23.37 18.25
CA ASN A 50 89.48 -24.77 17.86
C ASN A 50 88.57 -25.49 18.85
N ASN A 51 88.77 -25.28 20.15
CA ASN A 51 87.93 -25.88 21.20
C ASN A 51 86.48 -25.37 21.10
N SER A 52 86.25 -24.08 20.85
CA SER A 52 84.92 -23.48 20.70
C SER A 52 84.20 -23.98 19.42
N ILE A 53 84.93 -24.08 18.30
CA ILE A 53 84.42 -24.67 17.06
C ILE A 53 84.09 -26.14 17.28
N GLU A 54 84.95 -26.89 17.98
CA GLU A 54 84.72 -28.29 18.26
C GLU A 54 83.51 -28.49 19.19
N GLU A 55 83.36 -27.68 20.24
CA GLU A 55 82.22 -27.72 21.16
C GLU A 55 80.91 -27.38 20.44
N THR A 56 80.88 -26.29 19.66
CA THR A 56 79.68 -25.89 18.91
C THR A 56 79.35 -26.88 17.80
N SER A 57 80.35 -27.44 17.11
CA SER A 57 80.18 -28.50 16.13
C SER A 57 79.60 -29.76 16.76
N GLN A 58 80.14 -30.21 17.89
CA GLN A 58 79.62 -31.36 18.63
C GLN A 58 78.18 -31.12 19.10
N GLN A 59 77.87 -29.93 19.62
CA GLN A 59 76.50 -29.57 20.00
C GLN A 59 75.55 -29.56 18.80
N ALA A 60 75.95 -29.01 17.65
CA ALA A 60 75.16 -29.02 16.43
C ALA A 60 74.90 -30.45 15.93
N VAL A 61 75.94 -31.28 15.87
CA VAL A 61 75.84 -32.70 15.48
C VAL A 61 74.93 -33.49 16.42
N GLN A 62 74.96 -33.20 17.72
CA GLN A 62 74.07 -33.85 18.69
C GLN A 62 72.60 -33.39 18.59
N GLN A 63 72.36 -32.14 18.21
CA GLN A 63 71.00 -31.57 18.10
C GLN A 63 70.32 -31.89 16.76
N PHE A 64 71.07 -32.06 15.66
CA PHE A 64 70.50 -32.32 14.33
C PHE A 64 69.53 -33.52 14.28
N PRO A 65 69.82 -34.69 14.89
CA PRO A 65 68.90 -35.81 14.89
C PRO A 65 67.56 -35.53 15.59
N ARG A 66 67.54 -34.59 16.53
CA ARG A 66 66.30 -34.14 17.19
C ARG A 66 65.51 -33.22 16.28
N VAL A 67 66.17 -32.23 15.68
CA VAL A 67 65.53 -31.29 14.74
C VAL A 67 64.96 -32.05 13.53
N LEU A 68 65.68 -33.03 12.99
CA LEU A 68 65.17 -33.88 11.90
C LEU A 68 63.90 -34.63 12.30
N ARG A 69 63.86 -35.20 13.52
CA ARG A 69 62.65 -35.85 14.04
C ARG A 69 61.49 -34.87 14.19
N GLU A 70 61.75 -33.68 14.71
CA GLU A 70 60.72 -32.63 14.85
C GLU A 70 60.19 -32.18 13.47
N ILE A 71 61.05 -32.06 12.46
CA ILE A 71 60.65 -31.78 11.07
C ILE A 71 59.81 -32.91 10.48
N ASP A 72 60.17 -34.17 10.72
CA ASP A 72 59.40 -35.32 10.25
C ASP A 72 58.01 -35.40 10.90
N VAL A 73 57.93 -35.11 12.21
CA VAL A 73 56.66 -35.01 12.93
C VAL A 73 55.80 -33.88 12.35
N LEU A 74 56.37 -32.69 12.19
CA LEU A 74 55.67 -31.54 11.62
C LEU A 74 55.18 -31.81 10.20
N ARG A 75 56.00 -32.48 9.38
CA ARG A 75 55.61 -32.92 8.04
C ARG A 75 54.42 -33.88 8.11
N HIS A 76 54.43 -34.84 9.03
CA HIS A 76 53.33 -35.78 9.18
C HIS A 76 52.03 -35.08 9.62
N GLU A 77 52.11 -34.20 10.62
CA GLU A 77 50.97 -33.40 11.08
C GLU A 77 50.42 -32.49 9.97
N ALA A 78 51.28 -31.86 9.18
CA ALA A 78 50.88 -31.05 8.03
C ALA A 78 50.16 -31.90 6.96
N THR A 79 50.63 -33.12 6.69
CA THR A 79 49.94 -34.04 5.76
C THR A 79 48.59 -34.49 6.29
N LEU A 80 48.49 -34.79 7.59
CA LEU A 80 47.23 -35.18 8.23
C LEU A 80 46.22 -34.02 8.18
N LEU A 81 46.67 -32.80 8.49
CA LEU A 81 45.84 -31.60 8.44
C LEU A 81 45.38 -31.30 7.01
N GLN A 82 46.24 -31.52 6.00
CA GLN A 82 45.86 -31.40 4.60
C GLN A 82 44.74 -32.39 4.21
N GLU A 83 44.83 -33.64 4.67
CA GLU A 83 43.80 -34.66 4.42
C GLU A 83 42.48 -34.34 5.15
N GLN A 84 42.56 -33.88 6.40
CA GLN A 84 41.40 -33.41 7.16
C GLN A 84 40.72 -32.22 6.49
N MET A 85 41.49 -31.21 6.07
CA MET A 85 40.96 -30.04 5.36
C MET A 85 40.29 -30.43 4.04
N ARG A 86 40.83 -31.43 3.33
CA ARG A 86 40.22 -31.95 2.09
C ARG A 86 38.87 -32.62 2.38
N THR A 87 38.79 -33.38 3.47
CA THR A 87 37.55 -34.03 3.91
C THR A 87 36.49 -33.00 4.31
N VAL A 88 36.86 -32.04 5.18
CA VAL A 88 35.98 -30.94 5.61
C VAL A 88 35.49 -30.13 4.41
N ARG A 89 36.34 -29.86 3.42
CA ARG A 89 35.93 -29.20 2.18
C ARG A 89 34.87 -30.01 1.43
N GLY A 90 35.02 -31.32 1.35
CA GLY A 90 34.03 -32.22 0.75
C GLY A 90 32.70 -32.18 1.50
N ASP A 91 32.73 -32.22 2.83
CA ASP A 91 31.54 -32.16 3.67
C ASP A 91 30.81 -30.82 3.51
N ILE A 92 31.53 -29.69 3.49
CA ILE A 92 30.95 -28.36 3.23
C ILE A 92 30.27 -28.32 1.86
N GLN A 93 30.93 -28.87 0.84
CA GLN A 93 30.36 -28.90 -0.51
C GLN A 93 29.09 -29.74 -0.57
N LYS A 94 29.09 -30.89 0.09
CA LYS A 94 27.92 -31.76 0.20
C LYS A 94 26.77 -31.07 0.94
N VAL A 95 27.05 -30.48 2.11
CA VAL A 95 26.04 -29.73 2.90
C VAL A 95 25.46 -28.57 2.09
N ASN A 96 26.29 -27.82 1.36
CA ASN A 96 25.80 -26.74 0.50
C ASN A 96 24.88 -27.27 -0.62
N GLN A 97 25.23 -28.41 -1.22
CA GLN A 97 24.42 -29.02 -2.27
C GLN A 97 23.09 -29.57 -1.72
N ASP A 98 23.14 -30.32 -0.63
CA ASP A 98 21.96 -30.83 0.07
C ASP A 98 21.04 -29.68 0.54
N THR A 99 21.63 -28.57 1.00
CA THR A 99 20.89 -27.36 1.38
C THR A 99 20.22 -26.68 0.18
N ALA A 100 20.93 -26.59 -0.96
CA ALA A 100 20.37 -26.02 -2.19
C ALA A 100 19.20 -26.86 -2.71
N ASP A 101 19.33 -28.18 -2.70
CA ASP A 101 18.26 -29.12 -3.10
C ASP A 101 17.08 -29.05 -2.12
N GLY A 102 17.35 -29.02 -0.81
CA GLY A 102 16.35 -28.80 0.22
C GLY A 102 15.59 -27.49 0.04
N MET A 103 16.28 -26.40 -0.25
CA MET A 103 15.67 -25.10 -0.50
C MET A 103 14.82 -25.10 -1.77
N ARG A 104 15.27 -25.76 -2.85
CA ARG A 104 14.48 -25.93 -4.07
C ARG A 104 13.17 -26.69 -3.81
N ASN A 105 13.24 -27.75 -3.01
CA ASN A 105 12.07 -28.53 -2.61
C ASN A 105 11.10 -27.69 -1.77
N LEU A 106 11.60 -26.88 -0.84
CA LEU A 106 10.76 -25.97 -0.04
C LEU A 106 10.03 -24.95 -0.91
N ILE A 107 10.68 -24.38 -1.93
CA ILE A 107 10.04 -23.44 -2.86
C ILE A 107 8.93 -24.14 -3.67
N GLN A 108 9.18 -25.36 -4.14
CA GLN A 108 8.16 -26.14 -4.85
C GLN A 108 6.97 -26.47 -3.93
N LEU A 109 7.25 -26.84 -2.68
CA LEU A 109 6.22 -27.14 -1.69
C LEU A 109 5.40 -25.89 -1.37
N ASP A 110 6.03 -24.73 -1.21
CA ASP A 110 5.32 -23.46 -0.98
C ASP A 110 4.43 -23.08 -2.17
N SER A 111 4.92 -23.26 -3.41
CA SER A 111 4.10 -23.04 -4.61
C SER A 111 2.86 -23.95 -4.63
N VAL A 112 3.04 -25.24 -4.32
CA VAL A 112 1.93 -26.19 -4.22
C VAL A 112 0.97 -25.82 -3.09
N LYS A 113 1.49 -25.43 -1.91
CA LYS A 113 0.70 -24.98 -0.78
C LYS A 113 -0.15 -23.75 -1.12
N ASN A 114 0.44 -22.74 -1.77
CA ASN A 114 -0.27 -21.54 -2.19
C ASN A 114 -1.38 -21.88 -3.20
N ARG A 115 -1.11 -22.78 -4.15
CA ARG A 115 -2.13 -23.28 -5.09
C ARG A 115 -3.26 -24.01 -4.38
N ILE A 116 -2.95 -24.88 -3.42
CA ILE A 116 -3.95 -25.62 -2.63
C ILE A 116 -4.78 -24.65 -1.78
N GLN A 117 -4.16 -23.64 -1.15
CA GLN A 117 -4.87 -22.65 -0.36
C GLN A 117 -5.82 -21.81 -1.21
N SER A 118 -5.38 -21.38 -2.40
CA SER A 118 -6.24 -20.67 -3.36
C SER A 118 -7.40 -21.56 -3.85
N ALA A 119 -7.12 -22.82 -4.19
CA ALA A 119 -8.16 -23.77 -4.60
C ALA A 119 -9.15 -24.07 -3.47
N SER A 120 -8.66 -24.22 -2.23
CA SER A 120 -9.49 -24.44 -1.04
C SER A 120 -10.42 -23.25 -0.78
N LYS A 121 -9.90 -22.02 -0.85
CA LYS A 121 -10.73 -20.80 -0.78
C LYS A 121 -11.76 -20.75 -1.89
N ALA A 122 -11.37 -21.03 -3.14
CA ALA A 122 -12.31 -21.05 -4.26
C ALA A 122 -13.40 -22.11 -4.09
N LEU A 123 -13.06 -23.31 -3.60
CA LEU A 123 -14.04 -24.37 -3.30
C LEU A 123 -14.99 -23.97 -2.17
N GLN A 124 -14.46 -23.36 -1.10
CA GLN A 124 -15.27 -22.87 0.01
C GLN A 124 -16.25 -21.78 -0.46
N GLU A 125 -15.81 -20.86 -1.31
CA GLU A 125 -16.70 -19.84 -1.86
C GLU A 125 -17.70 -20.41 -2.88
N ALA A 126 -17.33 -21.45 -3.62
CA ALA A 126 -18.27 -22.16 -4.49
C ALA A 126 -19.38 -22.85 -3.67
N ASP A 127 -19.02 -23.49 -2.55
CA ASP A 127 -19.98 -24.12 -1.64
C ASP A 127 -20.87 -23.08 -0.94
N ASN A 128 -20.27 -21.97 -0.48
CA ASN A 128 -21.00 -20.82 0.04
C ASN A 128 -22.01 -20.29 -0.99
N TRP A 129 -21.60 -20.13 -2.25
CA TRP A 129 -22.49 -19.69 -3.33
C TRP A 129 -23.67 -20.65 -3.53
N VAL A 130 -23.42 -21.96 -3.58
CA VAL A 130 -24.48 -22.98 -3.75
C VAL A 130 -25.46 -22.92 -2.57
N THR A 131 -24.94 -22.87 -1.34
CA THR A 131 -25.74 -22.79 -0.12
C THR A 131 -26.58 -21.52 -0.09
N LEU A 132 -25.97 -20.36 -0.35
CA LEU A 132 -26.67 -19.08 -0.40
C LEU A 132 -27.71 -19.06 -1.52
N SER A 133 -27.39 -19.60 -2.69
CA SER A 133 -28.29 -19.68 -3.83
C SER A 133 -29.48 -20.61 -3.60
N ALA A 134 -29.35 -21.63 -2.75
CA ALA A 134 -30.47 -22.50 -2.36
C ALA A 134 -31.37 -21.78 -1.35
N GLN A 135 -30.78 -21.12 -0.36
CA GLN A 135 -31.52 -20.48 0.73
C GLN A 135 -32.09 -19.09 0.36
N ILE A 136 -31.64 -18.48 -0.73
CA ILE A 136 -32.01 -17.10 -1.03
C ILE A 136 -33.49 -16.98 -1.36
N GLU A 137 -34.08 -17.96 -2.04
CA GLU A 137 -35.51 -17.98 -2.37
C GLU A 137 -36.36 -18.01 -1.09
N ASP A 138 -36.04 -18.88 -0.13
CA ASP A 138 -36.72 -18.94 1.17
C ASP A 138 -36.63 -17.61 1.93
N THR A 139 -35.47 -16.92 1.85
CA THR A 139 -35.35 -15.59 2.46
C THR A 139 -36.09 -14.49 1.72
N PHE A 140 -36.36 -14.66 0.43
CA PHE A 140 -37.25 -13.74 -0.29
C PHE A 140 -38.71 -13.91 0.17
N GLU A 141 -39.12 -15.10 0.64
CA GLU A 141 -40.45 -15.33 1.21
C GLU A 141 -40.64 -14.65 2.57
N SER A 142 -39.59 -14.57 3.39
CA SER A 142 -39.65 -13.90 4.71
C SER A 142 -39.76 -12.37 4.60
N LYS A 143 -39.49 -11.79 3.43
CA LYS A 143 -39.50 -10.34 3.13
C LYS A 143 -38.60 -9.48 4.03
N ASP A 144 -37.66 -10.09 4.75
CA ASP A 144 -36.68 -9.34 5.55
C ASP A 144 -35.61 -8.74 4.63
N THR A 145 -35.75 -7.43 4.35
CA THR A 145 -34.89 -6.70 3.43
C THR A 145 -33.42 -6.67 3.86
N VAL A 146 -33.15 -6.71 5.16
CA VAL A 146 -31.79 -6.64 5.69
C VAL A 146 -31.10 -7.99 5.51
N GLN A 147 -31.78 -9.09 5.85
CA GLN A 147 -31.23 -10.43 5.67
C GLN A 147 -30.99 -10.78 4.20
N ILE A 148 -31.92 -10.42 3.31
CA ILE A 148 -31.74 -10.64 1.87
C ILE A 148 -30.53 -9.85 1.35
N ALA A 149 -30.38 -8.59 1.77
CA ALA A 149 -29.22 -7.78 1.40
C ALA A 149 -27.90 -8.38 1.89
N THR A 150 -27.84 -8.85 3.14
CA THR A 150 -26.64 -9.52 3.68
C THR A 150 -26.28 -10.77 2.87
N LYS A 151 -27.26 -11.60 2.52
CA LYS A 151 -27.03 -12.79 1.69
C LYS A 151 -26.55 -12.43 0.29
N LEU A 152 -27.11 -11.38 -0.34
CA LEU A 152 -26.65 -10.89 -1.64
C LEU A 152 -25.21 -10.36 -1.61
N ILE A 153 -24.81 -9.68 -0.54
CA ILE A 153 -23.43 -9.22 -0.36
C ILE A 153 -22.47 -10.41 -0.24
N ALA A 154 -22.84 -11.42 0.55
CA ALA A 154 -22.05 -12.65 0.67
C ALA A 154 -21.93 -13.38 -0.68
N MET A 155 -23.03 -13.46 -1.45
CA MET A 155 -23.01 -13.96 -2.83
C MET A 155 -22.10 -13.12 -3.73
N GLN A 156 -22.11 -11.80 -3.60
CA GLN A 156 -21.21 -10.92 -4.36
C GLN A 156 -19.73 -11.12 -3.98
N GLN A 157 -19.43 -11.34 -2.70
CA GLN A 157 -18.07 -11.62 -2.21
C GLN A 157 -17.56 -12.97 -2.73
N SER A 158 -18.38 -14.03 -2.65
CA SER A 158 -18.03 -15.34 -3.21
C SER A 158 -17.76 -15.26 -4.73
N LEU A 159 -18.53 -14.46 -5.48
CA LEU A 159 -18.29 -14.26 -6.91
C LEU A 159 -16.97 -13.54 -7.23
N LYS A 160 -16.51 -12.62 -6.38
CA LYS A 160 -15.21 -11.94 -6.58
C LYS A 160 -14.03 -12.90 -6.55
N ILE A 161 -14.16 -14.05 -5.88
CA ILE A 161 -13.11 -15.09 -5.78
C ILE A 161 -13.26 -16.12 -6.90
N LEU A 162 -14.46 -16.29 -7.46
CA LEU A 162 -14.82 -17.31 -8.46
C LEU A 162 -14.73 -16.83 -9.92
N THR A 163 -13.83 -15.89 -10.23
CA THR A 163 -13.74 -15.26 -11.57
C THR A 163 -13.38 -16.21 -12.69
N ASP A 164 -12.65 -17.29 -12.38
CA ASP A 164 -12.07 -18.20 -13.39
C ASP A 164 -12.96 -19.41 -13.70
N VAL A 165 -14.22 -19.40 -13.25
CA VAL A 165 -15.17 -20.49 -13.47
C VAL A 165 -15.91 -20.28 -14.80
N PRO A 166 -16.11 -21.32 -15.64
CA PRO A 166 -16.80 -21.18 -16.94
C PRO A 166 -18.25 -20.67 -16.82
N ASP A 167 -18.89 -20.93 -15.68
CA ASP A 167 -20.25 -20.52 -15.32
C ASP A 167 -20.32 -19.11 -14.68
N TYR A 168 -19.20 -18.37 -14.66
CA TYR A 168 -19.14 -17.06 -13.99
C TYR A 168 -20.17 -16.06 -14.55
N ALA A 169 -20.33 -16.00 -15.87
CA ALA A 169 -21.28 -15.08 -16.51
C ALA A 169 -22.73 -15.33 -16.08
N ASP A 170 -23.15 -16.60 -16.01
CA ASP A 170 -24.50 -16.98 -15.62
C ASP A 170 -24.75 -16.70 -14.13
N ARG A 171 -23.74 -16.90 -13.27
CA ARG A 171 -23.84 -16.53 -11.85
C ARG A 171 -23.93 -15.03 -11.64
N VAL A 172 -23.18 -14.23 -12.39
CA VAL A 172 -23.30 -12.76 -12.38
C VAL A 172 -24.71 -12.34 -12.80
N ASN A 173 -25.24 -12.92 -13.89
CA ASN A 173 -26.60 -12.65 -14.34
C ASN A 173 -27.64 -13.01 -13.27
N ARG A 174 -27.47 -14.15 -12.59
CA ARG A 174 -28.34 -14.56 -11.48
C ARG A 174 -28.26 -13.59 -10.31
N LEU A 175 -27.07 -13.14 -9.93
CA LEU A 175 -26.91 -12.13 -8.87
C LEU A 175 -27.63 -10.83 -9.25
N GLU A 176 -27.45 -10.35 -10.49
CA GLU A 176 -28.10 -9.13 -10.97
C GLU A 176 -29.63 -9.26 -11.00
N LEU A 177 -30.16 -10.42 -11.36
CA LEU A 177 -31.61 -10.70 -11.29
C LEU A 177 -32.12 -10.63 -9.84
N LEU A 178 -31.40 -11.23 -8.90
CA LEU A 178 -31.78 -11.22 -7.49
C LEU A 178 -31.68 -9.81 -6.88
N LYS A 179 -30.66 -9.04 -7.26
CA LYS A 179 -30.55 -7.61 -6.90
C LYS A 179 -31.71 -6.79 -7.47
N ASN A 180 -32.08 -7.00 -8.74
CA ASN A 180 -33.24 -6.35 -9.36
C ASN A 180 -34.55 -6.68 -8.64
N ARG A 181 -34.72 -7.95 -8.22
CA ARG A 181 -35.90 -8.38 -7.48
C ARG A 181 -35.98 -7.73 -6.10
N LEU A 182 -34.86 -7.66 -5.38
CA LEU A 182 -34.81 -6.97 -4.09
C LEU A 182 -35.08 -5.46 -4.26
N GLU A 183 -34.52 -4.83 -5.29
CA GLU A 183 -34.82 -3.43 -5.64
C GLU A 183 -36.32 -3.22 -5.90
N ALA A 184 -36.96 -4.07 -6.69
CA ALA A 184 -38.40 -3.97 -6.96
C ALA A 184 -39.25 -4.16 -5.70
N LEU A 185 -38.82 -5.01 -4.76
CA LEU A 185 -39.50 -5.23 -3.48
C LEU A 185 -39.36 -4.01 -2.55
N ILE A 186 -38.17 -3.40 -2.52
CA ILE A 186 -37.87 -2.27 -1.63
C ILE A 186 -38.38 -0.93 -2.21
N SER A 187 -38.46 -0.78 -3.55
CA SER A 187 -38.81 0.49 -4.22
C SER A 187 -40.10 1.15 -3.71
N PRO A 188 -41.23 0.43 -3.52
CA PRO A 188 -42.45 1.04 -2.97
C PRO A 188 -42.28 1.51 -1.51
N ALA A 189 -41.59 0.72 -0.67
CA ALA A 189 -41.33 1.07 0.73
C ALA A 189 -40.42 2.29 0.84
N VAL A 190 -39.42 2.39 -0.03
CA VAL A 190 -38.53 3.56 -0.15
C VAL A 190 -39.29 4.81 -0.58
N VAL A 191 -40.17 4.70 -1.58
CA VAL A 191 -41.00 5.84 -2.02
C VAL A 191 -41.92 6.32 -0.90
N VAL A 192 -42.48 5.39 -0.11
CA VAL A 192 -43.29 5.73 1.08
C VAL A 192 -42.43 6.46 2.12
N ALA A 193 -41.25 5.93 2.48
CA ALA A 193 -40.33 6.57 3.41
C ALA A 193 -39.89 7.97 2.96
N PHE A 194 -39.68 8.15 1.65
CA PHE A 194 -39.36 9.46 1.05
C PHE A 194 -40.53 10.44 1.05
N ASN A 195 -41.77 9.95 1.02
CA ASN A 195 -42.97 10.77 1.10
C ASN A 195 -43.30 11.17 2.54
N THR A 196 -43.02 10.30 3.52
CA THR A 196 -43.18 10.58 4.95
C THR A 196 -42.00 11.35 5.57
N GLN A 197 -40.92 11.56 4.81
CA GLN A 197 -39.66 12.20 5.25
C GLN A 197 -39.00 11.50 6.46
N ASP A 198 -39.20 10.19 6.62
CA ASP A 198 -38.57 9.42 7.68
C ASP A 198 -37.07 9.23 7.40
N VAL A 199 -36.24 9.84 8.26
CA VAL A 199 -34.78 9.85 8.10
C VAL A 199 -34.16 8.50 8.48
N GLU A 200 -34.74 7.77 9.43
CA GLU A 200 -34.17 6.53 9.93
C GLU A 200 -34.40 5.39 8.95
N MET A 201 -35.65 5.25 8.47
CA MET A 201 -36.00 4.27 7.43
C MET A 201 -35.30 4.58 6.10
N ALA A 202 -35.18 5.85 5.71
CA ALA A 202 -34.45 6.20 4.50
C ALA A 202 -32.94 5.90 4.61
N ARG A 203 -32.35 6.03 5.80
CA ARG A 203 -30.93 5.71 6.03
C ARG A 203 -30.68 4.19 5.99
N SER A 204 -31.55 3.38 6.58
CA SER A 204 -31.41 1.92 6.53
C SER A 204 -31.51 1.40 5.11
N PHE A 205 -32.49 1.90 4.32
CA PHE A 205 -32.56 1.58 2.90
C PHE A 205 -31.35 2.11 2.12
N ALA A 206 -30.85 3.31 2.43
CA ALA A 206 -29.64 3.83 1.78
C ALA A 206 -28.41 2.96 2.02
N GLN A 207 -28.23 2.43 3.22
CA GLN A 207 -27.16 1.48 3.54
C GLN A 207 -27.31 0.18 2.75
N VAL A 208 -28.53 -0.35 2.61
CA VAL A 208 -28.83 -1.55 1.81
C VAL A 208 -28.54 -1.32 0.32
N PHE A 209 -28.95 -0.18 -0.25
CA PHE A 209 -28.64 0.15 -1.65
C PHE A 209 -27.15 0.43 -1.89
N GLN A 210 -26.45 1.01 -0.90
CA GLN A 210 -25.00 1.22 -0.99
C GLN A 210 -24.25 -0.11 -0.95
N SER A 211 -24.65 -1.04 -0.09
CA SER A 211 -24.00 -2.35 0.04
C SER A 211 -24.22 -3.26 -1.16
N MET A 212 -25.27 -3.03 -1.95
CA MET A 212 -25.55 -3.73 -3.21
C MET A 212 -24.87 -3.11 -4.46
N ASP A 213 -24.07 -2.05 -4.29
CA ASP A 213 -23.49 -1.22 -5.36
C ASP A 213 -24.56 -0.52 -6.24
N ARG A 214 -25.73 -0.22 -5.67
CA ARG A 214 -26.91 0.32 -6.37
C ARG A 214 -27.33 1.72 -5.90
N ALA A 215 -26.36 2.51 -5.45
CA ALA A 215 -26.60 3.86 -4.94
C ALA A 215 -27.25 4.80 -5.97
N GLN A 216 -26.95 4.64 -7.27
CA GLN A 216 -27.52 5.49 -8.34
C GLN A 216 -29.03 5.31 -8.51
N GLN A 217 -29.54 4.09 -8.36
CA GLN A 217 -30.97 3.81 -8.50
C GLN A 217 -31.77 4.44 -7.35
N LEU A 218 -31.20 4.45 -6.14
CA LEU A 218 -31.79 5.15 -5.01
C LEU A 218 -31.86 6.67 -5.26
N GLU A 219 -30.82 7.26 -5.85
CA GLU A 219 -30.81 8.67 -6.26
C GLU A 219 -31.94 8.94 -7.27
N ASP A 220 -32.13 8.08 -8.27
CA ASP A 220 -33.16 8.25 -9.31
C ASP A 220 -34.59 8.07 -8.76
N LEU A 221 -34.80 7.10 -7.87
CA LEU A 221 -36.08 6.89 -7.18
C LEU A 221 -36.45 8.08 -6.29
N TYR A 222 -35.47 8.64 -5.58
CA TYR A 222 -35.66 9.83 -4.75
C TYR A 222 -35.96 11.07 -5.61
N VAL A 223 -35.25 11.27 -6.71
CA VAL A 223 -35.52 12.38 -7.63
C VAL A 223 -36.92 12.25 -8.24
N THR A 224 -37.36 11.03 -8.55
CA THR A 224 -38.69 10.76 -9.10
C THR A 224 -39.81 10.98 -8.07
N SER A 225 -39.61 10.60 -6.81
CA SER A 225 -40.59 10.83 -5.73
C SER A 225 -40.76 12.32 -5.44
N VAL A 226 -39.64 13.06 -5.32
CA VAL A 226 -39.64 14.52 -5.15
C VAL A 226 -40.30 15.21 -6.34
N LYS A 227 -40.01 14.77 -7.57
CA LYS A 227 -40.64 15.30 -8.80
C LYS A 227 -42.15 15.14 -8.77
N THR A 228 -42.66 13.97 -8.40
CA THR A 228 -44.10 13.69 -8.34
C THR A 228 -44.79 14.52 -7.26
N ARG A 229 -44.17 14.66 -6.08
CA ARG A 229 -44.66 15.51 -4.99
C ARG A 229 -44.72 16.99 -5.38
N LEU A 230 -43.66 17.49 -6.01
CA LEU A 230 -43.62 18.85 -6.55
C LEU A 230 -44.70 19.07 -7.61
N ASP A 231 -44.90 18.10 -8.51
CA ASP A 231 -45.90 18.20 -9.57
C ASP A 231 -47.32 18.29 -9.01
N ALA A 232 -47.67 17.44 -8.05
CA ALA A 232 -48.97 17.46 -7.39
C ALA A 232 -49.23 18.79 -6.66
N ARG A 233 -48.26 19.26 -5.87
CA ARG A 233 -48.44 20.49 -5.09
C ARG A 233 -48.48 21.75 -5.95
N ILE A 234 -47.72 21.80 -7.04
CA ILE A 234 -47.81 22.91 -8.01
C ILE A 234 -49.17 22.91 -8.72
N LYS A 235 -49.76 21.74 -9.01
CA LYS A 235 -51.14 21.64 -9.53
C LYS A 235 -52.15 22.20 -8.53
N GLU A 236 -52.08 21.79 -7.27
CA GLU A 236 -52.98 22.30 -6.22
C GLU A 236 -52.90 23.83 -6.05
N ILE A 237 -51.70 24.41 -6.08
CA ILE A 237 -51.50 25.87 -5.95
C ILE A 237 -52.08 26.61 -7.17
N ILE A 238 -51.99 26.00 -8.35
CA ILE A 238 -52.57 26.51 -9.60
C ILE A 238 -54.10 26.48 -9.52
N ASP A 239 -54.68 25.38 -9.04
CA ASP A 239 -56.13 25.16 -8.99
C ASP A 239 -56.80 25.97 -7.86
N SER A 240 -56.08 26.22 -6.75
CA SER A 240 -56.59 26.98 -5.60
C SER A 240 -56.64 28.49 -5.81
N THR A 241 -55.96 29.01 -6.84
CA THR A 241 -55.77 30.46 -7.01
C THR A 241 -56.50 30.96 -8.24
N ASN A 242 -57.68 31.55 -8.04
CA ASN A 242 -58.54 32.07 -9.11
C ASN A 242 -58.00 33.37 -9.76
N GLY A 243 -56.96 33.26 -10.59
CA GLY A 243 -56.65 34.26 -11.63
C GLY A 243 -55.62 35.35 -11.29
N GLU A 244 -55.07 35.41 -10.07
CA GLU A 244 -53.99 36.35 -9.76
C GLU A 244 -52.61 35.75 -10.07
N HIS A 245 -52.12 35.94 -11.30
CA HIS A 245 -50.83 35.38 -11.75
C HIS A 245 -49.62 35.81 -10.89
N GLU A 246 -49.64 37.00 -10.28
CA GLU A 246 -48.58 37.45 -9.37
C GLU A 246 -48.51 36.63 -8.08
N SER A 247 -49.67 36.32 -7.48
CA SER A 247 -49.72 35.55 -6.22
C SER A 247 -49.40 34.08 -6.46
N ILE A 248 -49.83 33.51 -7.59
CA ILE A 248 -49.44 32.15 -8.04
C ILE A 248 -47.92 32.05 -8.20
N PHE A 249 -47.30 33.01 -8.90
CA PHE A 249 -45.85 33.01 -9.10
C PHE A 249 -45.10 33.17 -7.77
N ILE A 250 -45.52 34.07 -6.89
CA ILE A 250 -44.87 34.25 -5.59
C ILE A 250 -44.99 32.97 -4.73
N ALA A 251 -46.19 32.38 -4.67
CA ALA A 251 -46.47 31.17 -3.90
C ALA A 251 -45.65 29.96 -4.39
N ILE A 252 -45.58 29.75 -5.71
CA ILE A 252 -44.77 28.66 -6.29
C ILE A 252 -43.28 28.89 -6.05
N TYR A 253 -42.79 30.13 -6.17
CA TYR A 253 -41.38 30.43 -5.90
C TYR A 253 -41.01 30.31 -4.42
N ASP A 254 -41.88 30.71 -3.48
CA ASP A 254 -41.65 30.49 -2.05
C ASP A 254 -41.71 29.01 -1.70
N TYR A 255 -42.66 28.26 -2.28
CA TYR A 255 -42.76 26.82 -2.09
C TYR A 255 -41.53 26.07 -2.63
N LEU A 256 -41.12 26.33 -3.87
CA LEU A 256 -39.92 25.75 -4.47
C LEU A 256 -38.67 26.05 -3.65
N LEU A 257 -38.56 27.27 -3.08
CA LEU A 257 -37.40 27.67 -2.28
C LEU A 257 -37.39 26.98 -0.90
N ASN A 258 -38.54 26.79 -0.28
CA ASN A 258 -38.67 26.06 0.99
C ASN A 258 -38.36 24.57 0.81
N VAL A 259 -38.99 23.92 -0.19
CA VAL A 259 -38.68 22.53 -0.55
C VAL A 259 -37.19 22.37 -0.81
N TRP A 260 -36.56 23.32 -1.48
CA TRP A 260 -35.12 23.31 -1.68
C TRP A 260 -34.30 23.25 -0.39
N GLN A 261 -34.64 24.09 0.59
CA GLN A 261 -33.89 24.18 1.83
C GLN A 261 -34.07 22.93 2.67
N ASP A 262 -35.27 22.36 2.63
CA ASP A 262 -35.61 21.14 3.37
C ASP A 262 -34.98 19.91 2.70
N GLU A 263 -35.06 19.76 1.38
CA GLU A 263 -34.44 18.66 0.65
C GLU A 263 -32.90 18.74 0.69
N ILE A 264 -32.28 19.93 0.71
CA ILE A 264 -30.82 20.04 0.91
C ILE A 264 -30.43 19.53 2.31
N ARG A 265 -31.15 19.92 3.36
CA ARG A 265 -30.88 19.45 4.73
C ARG A 265 -31.14 17.95 4.91
N TRP A 266 -32.15 17.43 4.23
CA TRP A 266 -32.52 16.02 4.28
C TRP A 266 -31.54 15.16 3.47
N SER A 267 -31.22 15.57 2.23
CA SER A 267 -30.25 14.89 1.36
C SER A 267 -28.85 14.80 1.95
N THR A 268 -28.38 15.84 2.67
CA THR A 268 -27.08 15.80 3.38
C THR A 268 -27.00 14.77 4.51
N LYS A 269 -28.12 14.26 5.02
CA LYS A 269 -28.15 13.28 6.11
C LYS A 269 -28.20 11.82 5.65
N ILE A 270 -28.47 11.60 4.35
CA ILE A 270 -28.81 10.29 3.79
C ILE A 270 -27.87 9.91 2.62
N PHE A 271 -27.45 10.87 1.79
CA PHE A 271 -26.61 10.60 0.62
C PHE A 271 -25.18 11.10 0.80
N ASN A 272 -24.20 10.32 0.34
CA ASN A 272 -22.79 10.70 0.32
C ASN A 272 -22.47 11.79 -0.73
N HIS A 273 -23.33 11.96 -1.74
CA HIS A 273 -23.22 12.98 -2.79
C HIS A 273 -24.45 13.91 -2.87
N PRO A 274 -24.63 14.82 -1.89
CA PRO A 274 -25.81 15.71 -1.84
C PRO A 274 -25.89 16.68 -3.03
N ASN A 275 -24.75 17.06 -3.62
CA ASN A 275 -24.71 18.06 -4.70
C ASN A 275 -25.34 17.58 -6.01
N ARG A 276 -25.20 16.29 -6.37
CA ARG A 276 -25.77 15.76 -7.62
C ARG A 276 -27.29 15.68 -7.55
N VAL A 277 -27.80 15.18 -6.43
CA VAL A 277 -29.23 15.01 -6.16
C VAL A 277 -29.94 16.36 -6.03
N THR A 278 -29.31 17.34 -5.38
CA THR A 278 -29.87 18.69 -5.27
C THR A 278 -29.94 19.39 -6.62
N LEU A 279 -28.92 19.24 -7.48
CA LEU A 279 -28.91 19.74 -8.87
C LEU A 279 -29.97 19.11 -9.77
N SER A 280 -30.24 17.82 -9.66
CA SER A 280 -31.31 17.18 -10.42
C SER A 280 -32.70 17.63 -9.94
N ILE A 281 -32.91 17.82 -8.63
CA ILE A 281 -34.15 18.38 -8.07
C ILE A 281 -34.38 19.82 -8.56
N ILE A 282 -33.32 20.65 -8.63
CA ILE A 282 -33.37 22.02 -9.20
C ILE A 282 -33.85 22.01 -10.63
N LEU A 283 -33.18 21.20 -11.46
CA LEU A 283 -33.44 21.14 -12.89
C LEU A 283 -34.86 20.61 -13.14
N ASN A 284 -35.31 19.64 -12.36
CA ASN A 284 -36.66 19.09 -12.48
C ASN A 284 -37.74 20.06 -12.00
N GLY A 285 -37.53 20.75 -10.87
CA GLY A 285 -38.45 21.80 -10.40
C GLY A 285 -38.59 22.95 -11.41
N LEU A 286 -37.48 23.40 -12.00
CA LEU A 286 -37.48 24.43 -13.06
C LEU A 286 -38.13 23.95 -14.35
N LYS A 287 -37.94 22.68 -14.75
CA LYS A 287 -38.59 22.08 -15.92
C LYS A 287 -40.10 21.94 -15.73
N ILE A 288 -40.57 21.49 -14.56
CA ILE A 288 -41.99 21.41 -14.23
C ILE A 288 -42.61 22.81 -14.23
N PHE A 289 -41.95 23.77 -13.60
CA PHE A 289 -42.38 25.16 -13.59
C PHE A 289 -42.50 25.72 -15.00
N HIS A 290 -41.47 25.56 -15.84
CA HIS A 290 -41.49 26.01 -17.22
C HIS A 290 -42.59 25.34 -18.06
N SER A 291 -42.79 24.02 -17.93
CA SER A 291 -43.81 23.30 -18.67
C SER A 291 -45.23 23.68 -18.25
N LYS A 292 -45.52 23.75 -16.95
CA LYS A 292 -46.85 24.09 -16.45
C LYS A 292 -47.19 25.56 -16.63
N TYR A 293 -46.23 26.44 -16.41
CA TYR A 293 -46.41 27.88 -16.65
C TYR A 293 -46.60 28.16 -18.14
N LYS A 294 -45.88 27.48 -19.04
CA LYS A 294 -46.11 27.57 -20.50
C LYS A 294 -47.53 27.12 -20.88
N ASN A 295 -48.02 26.03 -20.26
CA ASN A 295 -49.37 25.54 -20.52
C ASN A 295 -50.44 26.49 -19.97
N GLN A 296 -50.34 26.95 -18.72
CA GLN A 296 -51.25 27.96 -18.16
C GLN A 296 -51.20 29.29 -18.92
N PHE A 297 -50.01 29.76 -19.29
CA PHE A 297 -49.85 30.97 -20.09
C PHE A 297 -50.51 30.82 -21.46
N ASN A 298 -50.39 29.66 -22.11
CA ASN A 298 -51.05 29.37 -23.38
C ASN A 298 -52.57 29.24 -23.24
N THR A 299 -53.08 28.59 -22.18
CA THR A 299 -54.52 28.49 -21.90
C THR A 299 -55.13 29.85 -21.57
N GLU A 300 -54.40 30.70 -20.85
CA GLU A 300 -54.79 32.09 -20.58
C GLU A 300 -54.69 32.96 -21.85
N LEU A 301 -53.71 32.73 -22.72
CA LEU A 301 -53.61 33.42 -24.02
C LEU A 301 -54.78 33.07 -24.95
N GLN A 302 -55.28 31.82 -24.88
CA GLN A 302 -56.47 31.37 -25.59
C GLN A 302 -57.76 31.92 -24.96
N ARG A 303 -57.86 32.00 -23.62
CA ARG A 303 -58.97 32.66 -22.92
C ARG A 303 -59.02 34.17 -23.15
N GLN A 304 -57.88 34.84 -23.33
CA GLN A 304 -57.75 36.28 -23.55
C GLN A 304 -57.66 36.70 -25.03
N GLN A 305 -58.17 35.91 -25.98
CA GLN A 305 -58.42 36.43 -27.33
C GLN A 305 -59.52 37.51 -27.36
N THR A 306 -60.26 37.70 -26.26
CA THR A 306 -61.35 38.68 -26.13
C THR A 306 -61.00 39.96 -25.36
N ILE A 307 -59.84 40.10 -24.70
CA ILE A 307 -59.53 41.31 -23.89
C ILE A 307 -58.10 41.85 -24.13
N SER A 308 -58.06 43.17 -24.32
CA SER A 308 -56.98 44.09 -24.73
C SER A 308 -55.51 43.76 -24.38
N SER A 309 -54.62 44.09 -25.32
CA SER A 309 -53.15 43.92 -25.30
C SER A 309 -52.41 44.57 -24.12
N LYS A 310 -53.04 45.48 -23.37
CA LYS A 310 -52.45 46.10 -22.17
C LYS A 310 -52.26 45.13 -21.00
N ASN A 311 -53.21 44.22 -20.76
CA ASN A 311 -53.13 43.26 -19.65
C ASN A 311 -51.99 42.25 -19.83
N ARG A 312 -51.64 41.90 -21.08
CA ARG A 312 -50.53 40.98 -21.40
C ARG A 312 -49.17 41.56 -21.01
N LEU A 313 -48.99 42.86 -21.18
CA LEU A 313 -47.73 43.56 -20.91
C LEU A 313 -47.52 43.76 -19.40
N ASP A 314 -48.61 44.02 -18.67
CA ASP A 314 -48.59 44.13 -17.22
C ASP A 314 -48.31 42.79 -16.52
N ILE A 315 -48.84 41.66 -17.02
CA ILE A 315 -48.56 40.31 -16.49
C ILE A 315 -47.08 39.90 -16.74
N LEU A 316 -46.50 40.28 -17.89
CA LEU A 316 -45.07 40.04 -18.18
C LEU A 316 -44.15 40.93 -17.32
N ILE A 317 -44.55 42.19 -17.09
CA ILE A 317 -43.82 43.11 -16.20
C ILE A 317 -43.91 42.63 -14.74
N ALA A 318 -45.07 42.16 -14.31
CA ALA A 318 -45.32 41.53 -13.02
C ALA A 318 -44.37 40.34 -12.76
N CYS A 319 -44.32 39.39 -13.70
CA CYS A 319 -43.42 38.22 -13.62
C CYS A 319 -41.94 38.63 -13.60
N LYS A 320 -41.56 39.64 -14.40
CA LYS A 320 -40.21 40.21 -14.39
C LYS A 320 -39.88 40.87 -13.04
N ARG A 321 -40.82 41.62 -12.45
CA ARG A 321 -40.65 42.28 -11.14
C ARG A 321 -40.52 41.27 -10.00
N VAL A 322 -41.28 40.17 -10.01
CA VAL A 322 -41.19 39.15 -8.94
C VAL A 322 -39.85 38.39 -9.01
N SER A 323 -39.41 38.02 -10.21
CA SER A 323 -38.08 37.42 -10.43
C SER A 323 -36.96 38.36 -9.95
N TYR A 324 -37.01 39.65 -10.31
CA TYR A 324 -36.03 40.66 -9.85
C TYR A 324 -36.07 40.92 -8.34
N ARG A 325 -37.25 40.97 -7.71
CA ARG A 325 -37.40 41.21 -6.26
C ARG A 325 -36.77 40.09 -5.42
N LYS A 326 -36.85 38.83 -5.86
CA LYS A 326 -36.27 37.69 -5.13
C LYS A 326 -34.76 37.55 -5.35
N VAL A 327 -34.23 37.88 -6.53
CA VAL A 327 -32.77 38.01 -6.76
C VAL A 327 -32.17 39.08 -5.84
N LYS A 328 -32.86 40.21 -5.64
CA LYS A 328 -32.43 41.29 -4.73
C LYS A 328 -32.50 40.89 -3.24
N LYS A 329 -33.55 40.17 -2.81
CA LYS A 329 -33.66 39.61 -1.44
C LYS A 329 -32.58 38.56 -1.13
N ARG A 330 -32.20 37.71 -2.10
CA ARG A 330 -31.05 36.76 -1.98
C ARG A 330 -29.70 37.48 -1.81
N LYS A 331 -29.45 38.56 -2.57
CA LYS A 331 -28.23 39.40 -2.41
C LYS A 331 -28.17 40.08 -1.04
N ARG A 332 -29.31 40.52 -0.47
CA ARG A 332 -29.37 41.09 0.88
C ARG A 332 -29.17 40.06 2.00
N LYS A 333 -29.78 38.87 1.91
CA LYS A 333 -29.58 37.80 2.91
C LYS A 333 -28.16 37.20 2.90
N ARG A 334 -27.44 37.20 1.77
CA ARG A 334 -26.01 36.84 1.71
C ARG A 334 -25.10 37.88 2.37
N LYS A 335 -25.44 39.18 2.30
CA LYS A 335 -24.67 40.25 2.96
C LYS A 335 -24.88 40.32 4.48
N LEU A 336 -25.96 39.73 5.01
CA LEU A 336 -26.29 39.70 6.45
C LEU A 336 -25.85 38.39 7.15
N LYS A 337 -25.24 37.43 6.43
CA LYS A 337 -24.74 36.16 6.97
C LYS A 337 -23.21 36.01 6.84
N VAL A 338 -22.49 37.12 6.82
CA VAL A 338 -21.05 37.12 7.08
C VAL A 338 -20.88 37.50 8.56
N PRO A 339 -20.75 36.54 9.49
CA PRO A 339 -20.10 36.82 10.74
C PRO A 339 -18.58 36.86 10.50
N SER A 340 -17.93 37.82 11.14
CA SER A 340 -16.50 37.87 11.38
C SER A 340 -15.97 36.59 12.02
#